data_AF-A0A3C0S4M9-F1
#
_entry.id   AF-A0A3C0S4M9-F1
#
_cell.length_a   1.000
_cell.length_b   1.000
_cell.length_c   1.000
_cell.angle_alpha   90.00
_cell.angle_beta   90.00
_cell.angle_gamma   90.00
#
_symmetry.space_group_name_H-M   'P 1'
#
loop_
_entity.id
_entity.type
_entity.pdbx_description
1 polymer ?
#
loop_
_entity_poly.entity_id
_entity_poly.type
_entity_poly.pdbx_seq_one_letter_code
_entity_poly.pdbx_strand_id
1 'polypeptide(L)' 'MNRFREILENNILPFWSEKMVDLEFGGFYGKMDGHNHLVPYASKGAVMHARILWTF' A
#
# COMPACT_ATOMS: atom_id res chain seq x y z
N MET A 1 15.67 20.59 2.12
CA MET A 1 14.65 20.21 3.12
C MET A 1 13.38 19.59 2.52
N ASN A 2 13.12 19.70 1.20
CA ASN A 2 11.85 19.25 0.59
C ASN A 2 11.82 17.84 -0.03
N ARG A 3 12.97 17.20 -0.28
CA ARG A 3 13.02 15.93 -1.04
C ARG A 3 12.29 14.76 -0.37
N PHE A 4 12.36 14.63 0.95
CA PHE A 4 11.66 13.55 1.66
C PHE A 4 10.15 13.72 1.61
N ARG A 5 9.67 14.95 1.78
CA ARG A 5 8.25 15.28 1.66
C ARG A 5 7.75 15.03 0.24
N GLU A 6 8.51 15.43 -0.76
CA GLU A 6 8.20 15.20 -2.17
C GLU A 6 8.10 13.70 -2.50
N ILE A 7 9.04 12.88 -2.03
CA ILE A 7 8.99 11.42 -2.22
C ILE A 7 7.79 10.80 -1.48
N LEU A 8 7.49 11.29 -0.27
CA LEU A 8 6.34 10.81 0.50
C LEU A 8 5.02 11.08 -0.23
N GLU A 9 4.79 12.34 -0.62
CA GLU A 9 3.53 12.82 -1.20
C GLU A 9 3.34 12.37 -2.65
N ASN A 10 4.42 12.24 -3.44
CA ASN A 10 4.32 11.96 -4.88
C ASN A 10 4.79 10.56 -5.29
N ASN A 11 5.18 9.70 -4.34
CA ASN A 11 5.58 8.32 -4.66
C ASN A 11 5.05 7.32 -3.63
N ILE A 12 5.43 7.46 -2.36
CA ILE A 12 5.10 6.45 -1.34
C ILE A 12 3.60 6.39 -1.05
N LEU A 13 2.96 7.51 -0.73
CA LEU A 13 1.51 7.52 -0.42
C LEU A 13 0.66 7.14 -1.64
N PRO A 14 0.89 7.70 -2.86
CA PRO A 14 0.16 7.30 -4.05
C PRO A 14 0.27 5.81 -4.37
N PHE A 15 1.44 5.20 -4.18
CA PHE A 15 1.60 3.76 -4.36
C PHE A 15 0.61 2.96 -3.51
N TRP A 16 0.49 3.29 -2.21
CA TRP A 16 -0.43 2.57 -1.32
C TRP A 16 -1.89 2.89 -1.62
N SER A 17 -2.25 4.17 -1.79
CA SER A 17 -3.65 4.58 -1.96
C SER A 17 -4.24 4.23 -3.34
N GLU A 18 -3.41 4.07 -4.37
CA GLU A 18 -3.90 3.82 -5.74
C GLU A 18 -3.68 2.38 -6.19
N LYS A 19 -2.58 1.74 -5.79
CA LYS A 19 -2.22 0.40 -6.31
C LYS A 19 -2.49 -0.74 -5.36
N MET A 20 -2.56 -0.47 -4.06
CA MET A 20 -2.65 -1.52 -3.04
C MET A 20 -4.04 -1.63 -2.41
N VAL A 21 -4.99 -0.76 -2.77
CA VAL A 21 -6.37 -0.86 -2.28
C VAL A 21 -7.06 -2.08 -2.90
N ASP A 22 -7.61 -2.93 -2.04
CA ASP A 22 -8.38 -4.09 -2.45
C ASP A 22 -9.85 -3.70 -2.56
N LEU A 23 -10.33 -3.55 -3.79
CA LEU A 23 -11.70 -3.18 -4.11
C LEU A 23 -12.68 -4.36 -4.10
N GLU A 24 -12.18 -5.61 -4.06
CA GLU A 24 -13.00 -6.82 -4.08
C GLU A 24 -13.38 -7.26 -2.66
N PHE A 25 -12.40 -7.27 -1.75
CA PHE A 25 -12.58 -7.75 -0.37
C PHE A 25 -12.31 -6.68 0.70
N GLY A 26 -12.08 -5.43 0.29
CA GLY A 26 -11.84 -4.29 1.19
C GLY A 26 -10.45 -4.27 1.84
N GLY A 27 -10.05 -3.11 2.35
CA GLY A 27 -8.73 -2.92 2.93
C GLY A 27 -7.65 -2.84 1.86
N PHE A 28 -6.50 -3.47 2.10
CA PHE A 28 -5.35 -3.45 1.20
C PHE A 28 -4.90 -4.87 0.81
N TYR A 29 -4.41 -5.04 -0.41
CA TYR A 29 -3.82 -6.30 -0.86
C TYR A 29 -2.64 -6.71 0.02
N GLY A 30 -2.55 -8.00 0.34
CA GLY A 30 -1.51 -8.54 1.22
C GLY A 30 -0.12 -8.60 0.56
N LYS A 31 -0.04 -8.56 -0.76
CA LYS A 31 1.22 -8.76 -1.49
C LYS A 31 1.17 -8.22 -2.93
N MET A 32 2.31 -7.66 -3.35
CA MET A 32 2.67 -7.37 -4.74
C MET A 32 4.10 -7.90 -4.95
N ASP A 33 4.42 -8.38 -6.15
CA ASP A 33 5.79 -8.79 -6.50
C ASP A 33 6.67 -7.59 -6.91
N GLY A 34 7.96 -7.84 -7.20
CA GLY A 34 8.91 -6.80 -7.63
C GLY A 34 8.68 -6.26 -9.05
N HIS A 35 7.68 -6.78 -9.77
CA HIS A 35 7.33 -6.42 -11.13
C HIS A 35 5.95 -5.74 -11.23
N ASN A 36 5.39 -5.30 -10.09
CA ASN A 36 4.05 -4.70 -9.96
C ASN A 36 2.88 -5.65 -10.25
N HIS A 37 3.07 -6.97 -10.16
CA HIS A 37 1.95 -7.91 -10.21
C HIS A 37 1.35 -8.08 -8.81
N LEU A 38 0.06 -7.77 -8.70
CA LEU A 38 -0.72 -8.04 -7.50
C LEU A 38 -0.90 -9.54 -7.30
N VAL A 39 -0.84 -9.98 -6.06
CA VAL A 39 -1.21 -11.34 -5.65
C VAL A 39 -2.51 -11.23 -4.86
N PRO A 40 -3.68 -11.16 -5.53
CA PRO A 40 -4.94 -10.72 -4.92
C PRO A 40 -5.41 -11.62 -3.78
N TYR A 41 -5.12 -12.91 -3.84
CA TYR A 41 -5.51 -13.90 -2.83
C TYR A 41 -4.44 -14.15 -1.76
N ALA A 42 -3.41 -13.31 -1.69
CA ALA A 42 -2.43 -13.39 -0.61
C ALA A 42 -3.06 -13.02 0.74
N SER A 43 -2.62 -13.70 1.80
CA SER A 43 -3.08 -13.43 3.16
C SER A 43 -2.87 -11.97 3.57
N LYS A 44 -3.90 -11.34 4.12
CA LYS A 44 -3.88 -9.96 4.64
C LYS A 44 -3.36 -9.93 6.07
N GLY A 45 -2.13 -9.46 6.27
CA GLY A 45 -1.51 -9.39 7.60
C GLY A 45 -2.13 -8.30 8.48
N ALA A 46 -2.48 -8.63 9.72
CA ALA A 46 -3.07 -7.68 10.68
C ALA A 46 -2.10 -6.53 11.05
N VAL A 47 -0.83 -6.83 11.29
CA VAL A 47 0.20 -5.82 11.58
C VAL A 47 0.41 -4.87 10.39
N MET A 48 0.35 -5.39 9.16
CA MET A 48 0.44 -4.58 7.96
C MET A 48 -0.72 -3.59 7.89
N HIS A 49 -1.96 -4.07 8.07
CA HIS A 49 -3.15 -3.21 8.07
C HIS A 49 -3.09 -2.17 9.19
N ALA A 50 -2.64 -2.53 10.40
CA ALA A 50 -2.48 -1.59 11.49
C ALA A 50 -1.45 -0.47 11.17
N ARG A 51 -0.37 -0.80 10.45
CA ARG A 51 0.63 0.19 10.01
C ARG A 51 0.09 1.11 8.92
N ILE A 52 -0.71 0.57 8.00
CA ILE A 52 -1.38 1.37 6.97
C ILE A 52 -2.37 2.34 7.63
N LEU A 53 -3.17 1.86 8.60
CA LEU A 53 -4.07 2.71 9.38
C LEU A 53 -3.34 3.79 10.19
N TRP A 54 -2.14 3.51 10.71
CA TRP A 54 -1.36 4.53 11.41
C TRP A 54 -0.74 5.56 10.45
N THR A 55 -0.53 5.19 9.18
CA THR A 55 0.12 6.03 8.18
C THR A 55 -0.85 7.06 7.58
N PHE A 56 -2.12 6.70 7.42
CA PHE A 56 -3.18 7.53 6.85
C PHE A 56 -4.12 8.05 7.93
#